data_AF-A0AA41NB42-F1
#
_entry.id   AF-A0AA41NB42-F1
#
_cell.length_a   1.000
_cell.length_b   1.000
_cell.length_c   1.000
_cell.angle_alpha   90.00
_cell.angle_beta   90.00
_cell.angle_gamma   90.00
#
_symmetry.space_group_name_H-M   'P 1'
#
loop_
_entity.id
_entity.type
_entity.pdbx_description
1 polymer ?
#
loop_
_entity_poly.entity_id
_entity_poly.type
_entity_poly.pdbx_seq_one_letter_code
_entity_poly.pdbx_strand_id
1 'polypeptide(L)'
;MKAYRRPCEKGRLIMEFKVNFPENGFLSPAKLSLLEKLLPERKEVEETDEMDQVELVDFDPHQERRHHYNGEASEDDEDHFRGGVQCQSLNGARE
;
A
#
# COMPACT_ATOMS: atom_id res chain seq x y z
N MET A 1 10.56 26.16 14.53
CA MET A 1 9.72 27.38 14.69
C MET A 1 10.40 28.31 15.68
N LYS A 2 10.63 29.61 15.35
CA LYS A 2 11.17 30.58 16.32
C LYS A 2 10.03 31.07 17.23
N ALA A 3 10.06 30.68 18.50
CA ALA A 3 9.07 31.08 19.49
C ALA A 3 9.49 32.42 20.13
N TYR A 4 8.90 33.54 19.67
CA TYR A 4 9.18 34.87 20.24
C TYR A 4 8.01 35.43 21.07
N ARG A 5 7.05 34.59 21.48
CA ARG A 5 5.89 35.01 22.28
C ARG A 5 5.77 34.32 23.65
N ARG A 6 6.48 33.21 23.89
CA ARG A 6 6.40 32.44 25.14
C ARG A 6 7.79 31.89 25.50
N PRO A 7 8.51 32.49 26.46
CA PRO A 7 9.91 32.15 26.75
C PRO A 7 10.15 30.69 27.17
N CYS A 8 9.09 29.97 27.55
CA CYS A 8 9.16 28.63 28.13
C CYS A 8 8.38 27.56 27.36
N GLU A 9 7.66 27.91 26.27
CA GLU A 9 6.96 26.89 25.47
C GLU A 9 7.97 26.12 24.64
N LYS A 10 8.18 24.84 25.00
CA LYS A 10 8.97 23.90 24.20
C LYS A 10 8.03 23.17 23.24
N GLY A 11 8.47 23.03 21.98
CA GLY A 11 7.78 22.23 20.98
C GLY A 11 7.84 20.73 21.31
N ARG A 12 7.11 19.92 20.54
CA ARG A 12 7.17 18.45 20.66
C ARG A 12 8.34 17.92 19.82
N LEU A 13 9.14 17.04 20.41
CA LEU A 13 10.06 16.18 19.66
C LEU A 13 9.28 14.92 19.24
N ILE A 14 9.29 14.63 17.95
CA ILE A 14 8.71 13.40 17.40
C ILE A 14 9.88 12.56 16.89
N MET A 15 9.97 11.32 17.37
CA MET A 15 10.94 10.34 16.91
C MET A 15 10.22 9.24 16.14
N GLU A 16 10.60 9.07 14.88
CA GLU A 16 10.11 7.99 14.04
C GLU A 16 11.13 6.85 14.07
N PHE A 17 10.65 5.65 14.43
CA PHE A 17 11.47 4.44 14.40
C PHE A 17 11.15 3.66 13.15
N LYS A 18 12.17 3.42 12.33
CA LYS A 18 12.10 2.46 11.24
C LYS A 18 12.60 1.10 11.74
N VAL A 19 11.70 0.14 11.83
CA VAL A 19 12.04 -1.24 12.21
C VAL A 19 12.46 -2.00 10.97
N ASN A 20 13.67 -2.56 10.98
CA ASN A 20 14.14 -3.47 9.93
C ASN A 20 13.99 -4.90 10.46
N PHE A 21 13.22 -5.72 9.76
CA PHE A 21 13.08 -7.14 10.08
C PHE A 21 14.34 -7.90 9.65
N PRO A 22 14.69 -8.98 10.35
CA PRO A 22 15.78 -9.84 9.96
C PRO A 22 15.43 -10.64 8.69
N GLU A 23 16.46 -11.15 8.01
CA GLU A 23 16.32 -11.98 6.82
C GLU A 23 15.67 -13.34 7.11
N ASN A 24 15.17 -13.98 6.04
CA ASN A 24 14.59 -15.32 6.10
C ASN A 24 15.59 -16.31 6.71
N GLY A 25 15.13 -17.16 7.63
CA GLY A 25 15.98 -18.15 8.29
C GLY A 25 16.93 -17.60 9.37
N PHE A 26 16.81 -16.33 9.77
CA PHE A 26 17.63 -15.73 10.84
C PHE A 26 17.58 -16.50 12.18
N LEU A 27 16.47 -17.17 12.49
CA LEU A 27 16.32 -18.02 13.67
C LEU A 27 16.22 -19.50 13.28
N SER A 28 16.84 -20.35 14.10
CA SER A 28 16.65 -21.79 13.98
C SER A 28 15.23 -22.19 14.44
N PRO A 29 14.68 -23.32 13.95
CA PRO A 29 13.34 -23.77 14.31
C PRO A 29 13.12 -23.89 15.83
N ALA A 30 14.12 -24.39 16.56
CA ALA A 30 14.06 -24.50 18.02
C ALA A 30 13.90 -23.14 18.73
N LYS A 31 14.45 -22.06 18.16
CA LYS A 31 14.33 -20.70 18.71
C LYS A 31 13.02 -20.03 18.31
N LEU A 32 12.38 -20.46 17.22
CA LEU A 32 11.06 -19.95 16.83
C LEU A 32 9.99 -20.31 17.88
N SER A 33 10.00 -21.53 18.42
CA SER A 33 9.08 -21.93 19.49
C SER A 33 9.30 -21.14 20.79
N LEU A 34 10.52 -20.65 21.04
CA LEU A 34 10.77 -19.75 22.16
C LEU A 34 10.20 -18.36 21.87
N LEU A 35 10.36 -17.86 20.64
CA LEU A 35 9.81 -16.57 20.22
C LEU A 35 8.29 -16.54 20.34
N GLU A 36 7.60 -17.61 19.95
CA GLU A 36 6.14 -17.75 20.09
C GLU A 36 5.65 -17.54 21.53
N LYS A 37 6.44 -17.96 22.52
CA LYS A 37 6.11 -17.79 23.95
C LYS A 37 6.35 -16.37 24.46
N LEU A 38 7.18 -15.60 23.77
CA LEU A 38 7.51 -14.21 24.11
C LEU A 38 6.55 -13.22 23.45
N LEU A 39 5.94 -13.61 22.35
CA LEU A 39 4.96 -12.81 21.62
C LEU A 39 3.57 -12.98 22.24
N PRO A 40 2.66 -12.01 22.02
CA PRO A 40 1.25 -12.18 22.33
C PRO A 40 0.67 -13.45 21.70
N GLU A 41 -0.41 -13.96 22.30
CA GLU A 41 -1.12 -15.15 21.82
C GLU A 41 -1.51 -15.02 20.34
N ARG A 42 -1.35 -16.11 19.58
CA ARG A 42 -1.72 -16.15 18.17
C ARG A 42 -3.22 -16.02 18.02
N LYS A 43 -3.64 -15.14 17.12
CA LYS A 43 -5.04 -15.09 16.70
C LYS A 43 -5.37 -16.35 15.91
N GLU A 44 -6.35 -17.10 16.38
CA GLU A 44 -6.90 -18.23 15.63
C GLU A 44 -7.64 -17.69 14.39
N VAL A 45 -7.39 -18.34 13.25
CA VAL A 45 -8.13 -18.09 12.01
C VAL A 45 -9.09 -19.25 11.84
N GLU A 46 -10.39 -18.97 11.81
CA GLU A 46 -11.39 -19.97 11.46
C GLU A 46 -11.34 -20.17 9.95
N GLU A 47 -11.01 -21.40 9.52
CA GLU A 47 -11.06 -21.78 8.12
C GLU A 47 -12.51 -22.01 7.71
N THR A 48 -12.93 -21.40 6.61
CA THR A 48 -14.25 -21.62 6.00
C THR A 48 -14.12 -22.40 4.70
N ASP A 49 -15.18 -23.11 4.28
CA ASP A 49 -15.19 -23.90 3.04
C ASP A 49 -14.97 -23.05 1.76
N GLU A 50 -15.09 -21.73 1.87
CA GLU A 50 -14.88 -20.77 0.78
C GLU A 50 -13.43 -20.28 0.68
N MET A 51 -12.52 -20.74 1.56
CA MET A 51 -11.11 -20.33 1.55
C MET A 51 -10.25 -21.21 0.65
N ASP A 52 -9.43 -20.55 -0.19
CA ASP A 52 -8.45 -21.20 -1.04
C ASP A 52 -7.08 -21.31 -0.36
N GLN A 53 -6.43 -22.46 -0.51
CA GLN A 53 -5.03 -22.63 -0.13
C GLN A 53 -4.13 -21.95 -1.17
N VAL A 54 -3.32 -21.00 -0.73
CA VAL A 54 -2.39 -20.26 -1.59
C VAL A 54 -0.97 -20.29 -1.03
N GLU A 55 0.01 -20.28 -1.92
CA GLU A 55 1.42 -20.14 -1.57
C GLU A 55 1.86 -18.69 -1.67
N LEU A 56 2.58 -18.20 -0.66
CA LEU A 56 3.21 -16.88 -0.72
C LEU A 56 4.45 -16.96 -1.60
N VAL A 57 4.52 -16.06 -2.58
CA VAL A 57 5.68 -15.90 -3.47
C VAL A 57 6.33 -14.54 -3.24
N ASP A 58 7.63 -14.45 -3.57
CA ASP A 58 8.35 -13.19 -3.49
C ASP A 58 7.75 -12.16 -4.47
N PHE A 59 7.58 -10.93 -3.99
CA PHE A 59 7.07 -9.85 -4.82
C PHE A 59 8.17 -9.30 -5.74
N ASP A 60 8.00 -9.44 -7.05
CA ASP A 60 8.83 -8.77 -8.06
C ASP A 60 8.14 -7.49 -8.58
N PRO A 61 8.63 -6.29 -8.24
CA PRO A 61 8.04 -5.03 -8.69
C PRO A 61 8.08 -4.84 -10.23
N HIS A 62 8.93 -5.58 -10.96
CA HIS A 62 8.99 -5.50 -12.42
C HIS A 62 7.90 -6.34 -13.09
N GLN A 63 7.56 -7.49 -12.50
CA GLN A 63 6.48 -8.35 -12.97
C GLN A 63 5.12 -7.64 -12.82
N GLU A 64 4.89 -7.00 -11.67
CA GLU A 64 3.63 -6.30 -11.39
C GLU A 64 3.37 -5.13 -12.36
N ARG A 65 4.41 -4.36 -12.67
CA ARG A 65 4.29 -3.27 -13.67
C ARG A 65 3.82 -3.79 -15.02
N ARG A 66 4.28 -4.97 -15.47
CA ARG A 66 3.83 -5.55 -16.75
C ARG A 66 2.37 -5.96 -16.70
N HIS A 67 1.90 -6.52 -15.58
CA HIS A 67 0.49 -6.88 -15.41
C HIS A 67 -0.44 -5.66 -15.47
N HIS A 68 -0.03 -4.53 -14.88
CA HIS A 68 -0.81 -3.29 -14.96
C HIS A 68 -0.92 -2.70 -16.38
N TYR A 69 0.13 -2.82 -17.22
CA TYR A 69 0.08 -2.27 -18.58
C TYR A 69 -0.61 -3.19 -19.61
N ASN A 70 -0.70 -4.49 -19.34
CA ASN A 70 -1.24 -5.48 -20.28
C ASN A 70 -2.71 -5.87 -20.02
N GLY A 71 -3.30 -5.36 -18.93
CA GLY A 71 -4.69 -5.68 -18.52
C GLY A 71 -5.77 -4.79 -19.14
N GLU A 72 -5.43 -3.78 -19.94
CA GLU A 72 -6.36 -2.80 -20.52
C GLU A 72 -6.44 -2.87 -22.06
N ALA A 73 -6.16 -4.02 -22.69
CA ALA A 73 -6.15 -4.14 -24.15
C ALA A 73 -6.72 -5.47 -24.65
N SER A 74 -8.05 -5.57 -24.62
CA SER A 74 -9.01 -6.41 -25.38
C SER A 74 -10.28 -6.43 -24.52
N GLU A 75 -11.45 -5.90 -24.87
CA GLU A 75 -12.26 -6.08 -26.08
C GLU A 75 -13.17 -4.84 -26.26
N ASP A 76 -13.06 -4.09 -27.37
CA ASP A 76 -14.21 -3.36 -27.97
C ASP A 76 -13.81 -2.87 -29.38
N ASP A 77 -13.60 -3.81 -30.28
CA ASP A 77 -13.53 -3.54 -31.73
C ASP A 77 -14.94 -3.59 -32.35
N GLU A 78 -16.00 -3.06 -31.71
CA GLU A 78 -17.31 -2.90 -32.36
C GLU A 78 -18.01 -1.56 -32.01
N ASP A 79 -17.63 -0.53 -32.78
CA ASP A 79 -18.55 0.40 -33.42
C ASP A 79 -19.51 1.19 -32.51
N HIS A 80 -19.01 2.08 -31.65
CA HIS A 80 -19.86 3.14 -31.06
C HIS A 80 -19.21 4.51 -31.11
N PHE A 81 -19.47 5.20 -32.22
CA PHE A 81 -19.53 6.65 -32.29
C PHE A 81 -20.32 7.22 -31.10
N ARG A 82 -19.67 7.86 -30.11
CA ARG A 82 -20.28 8.93 -29.29
C ARG A 82 -19.28 9.67 -28.40
N GLY A 83 -18.99 10.91 -28.80
CA GLY A 83 -19.09 12.05 -27.90
C GLY A 83 -17.86 12.40 -27.06
N GLY A 84 -16.79 12.88 -27.71
CA GLY A 84 -15.78 13.69 -27.03
C GLY A 84 -16.41 14.97 -26.48
N VAL A 85 -16.29 15.18 -25.16
CA VAL A 85 -16.72 16.43 -24.52
C VAL A 85 -15.60 17.46 -24.62
N GLN A 86 -15.82 18.47 -25.46
CA GLN A 86 -14.95 19.64 -25.60
C GLN A 86 -15.49 20.77 -24.71
N CYS A 87 -14.79 21.09 -23.61
CA CYS A 87 -15.09 22.27 -22.82
C CYS A 87 -14.69 23.52 -23.61
N GLN A 88 -15.68 24.25 -24.13
CA GLN A 88 -15.47 25.55 -24.79
C GLN A 88 -15.33 26.64 -23.72
N SER A 89 -14.24 27.41 -23.78
CA SER A 89 -14.09 28.70 -23.10
C SER A 89 -15.16 29.67 -23.62
N LEU A 90 -15.99 30.19 -22.73
CA LEU A 90 -16.82 31.36 -23.01
C LEU A 90 -16.09 32.62 -22.54
N ASN A 91 -15.48 33.30 -23.51
CA ASN A 91 -15.25 34.74 -23.47
C ASN A 91 -16.54 35.45 -23.92
N GLY A 92 -16.96 36.48 -23.19
CA GLY A 92 -17.96 37.45 -23.60
C GLY A 92 -18.39 38.27 -22.39
N ALA A 93 -18.56 39.58 -22.43
CA ALA A 93 -18.31 40.59 -23.45
C ALA A 93 -18.14 41.94 -22.72
N ARG A 94 -17.35 42.81 -23.32
CA ARG A 94 -17.25 44.27 -23.14
C ARG A 94 -18.67 44.89 -23.08
N GLU A 95 -19.05 45.63 -22.04
CA GLU A 95 -18.88 47.08 -21.80
C GLU A 95 -19.28 47.40 -20.35
#